data_AF-A0AAY3ZXU8-F1
#
_entry.id   AF-A0AAY3ZXU8-F1
#
_cell.length_a   1.000
_cell.length_b   1.000
_cell.length_c   1.000
_cell.angle_alpha   90.00
_cell.angle_beta   90.00
_cell.angle_gamma   90.00
#
_symmetry.space_group_name_H-M   'P 1'
#
loop_
_entity.id
_entity.type
_entity.pdbx_description
1 polymer ?
#
loop_
_entity_poly.entity_id
_entity_poly.type
_entity_poly.pdbx_seq_one_letter_code
_entity_poly.pdbx_strand_id
1 'polypeptide(L)'
;IKNEDADRLILEVGVEKDKVDHEKAVANEEEQKVANINLVVQRKAKDCEEDLAKAEPALIAAQEALNTLNKNNLTELKSFGSPVAAVTNVTAAVMVLMAPGGKVPKDRSWKSAKAMMAKVDSFLDSLPYLDDAEFKPELVASKSNAAAGLCSWVINIVKYYEVYCEVEPKRKALKQANSDLASAQEKLAHIKAKVNVSEFQPHLPSAEQCRHACNSFTLTLITVESFLYRQLLNENLKMLCGDVLLITAFVSYLGYFTKHYRQQLMEQMTEELDPLTMLTDDAVMAAWQNEGLPADRMSTENATILSSCERWPLMVDPQLQGIKWIKTKYGDQLRISIEKAVAAGEVVLIENLEETVDPVLGPLLGRETIKKGRYEALKTSFL
;
A
#
# COMPACT_ATOMS: atom_id res chain seq x y z
N ILE A 1 -33.53 21.89 -43.75
CA ILE A 1 -33.42 22.39 -42.37
C ILE A 1 -33.33 21.18 -41.43
N LYS A 2 -34.39 20.77 -40.71
CA LYS A 2 -34.30 19.76 -39.63
C LYS A 2 -33.58 18.43 -39.92
N ASN A 3 -33.55 17.92 -41.15
CA ASN A 3 -32.72 16.77 -41.51
C ASN A 3 -31.25 17.14 -41.65
N GLU A 4 -30.92 18.18 -42.41
CA GLU A 4 -29.54 18.63 -42.67
C GLU A 4 -28.79 19.04 -41.38
N ASP A 5 -29.53 19.53 -40.37
CA ASP A 5 -28.97 19.83 -39.04
C ASP A 5 -28.66 18.53 -38.26
N ALA A 6 -29.49 17.49 -38.42
CA ALA A 6 -29.27 16.18 -37.81
C ALA A 6 -28.17 15.37 -38.52
N ASP A 7 -28.13 15.41 -39.85
CA ASP A 7 -27.10 14.78 -40.69
C ASP A 7 -25.71 15.40 -40.39
N ARG A 8 -25.66 16.71 -40.13
CA ARG A 8 -24.45 17.41 -39.66
C ARG A 8 -24.01 16.95 -38.26
N LEU A 9 -24.94 16.86 -37.31
CA LEU A 9 -24.67 16.33 -35.97
C LEU A 9 -24.16 14.89 -36.00
N ILE A 10 -24.67 14.05 -36.90
CA ILE A 10 -24.21 12.66 -37.08
C ILE A 10 -22.77 12.62 -37.60
N LEU A 11 -22.40 13.50 -38.54
CA LEU A 11 -21.01 13.64 -39.02
C LEU A 11 -20.07 14.14 -37.93
N GLU A 12 -20.49 15.12 -37.14
CA GLU A 12 -19.69 15.73 -36.06
C GLU A 12 -19.43 14.71 -34.94
N VAL A 13 -20.47 14.01 -34.47
CA VAL A 13 -20.36 12.90 -33.49
C VAL A 13 -19.51 11.74 -34.02
N GLY A 14 -19.52 11.47 -35.33
CA GLY A 14 -18.62 10.49 -35.94
C GLY A 14 -17.15 10.89 -35.79
N VAL A 15 -16.82 12.13 -36.14
CA VAL A 15 -15.45 12.68 -36.05
C VAL A 15 -14.98 12.82 -34.60
N GLU A 16 -15.87 13.04 -33.63
CA GLU A 16 -15.52 13.01 -32.21
C GLU A 16 -15.30 11.60 -31.69
N LYS A 17 -16.14 10.63 -32.10
CA LYS A 17 -15.95 9.23 -31.73
C LYS A 17 -14.63 8.66 -32.24
N ASP A 18 -14.27 8.93 -33.50
CA ASP A 18 -13.01 8.47 -34.09
C ASP A 18 -11.78 9.03 -33.34
N LYS A 19 -11.86 10.25 -32.79
CA LYS A 19 -10.82 10.81 -31.90
C LYS A 19 -10.77 10.09 -30.57
N VAL A 20 -11.91 9.84 -29.93
CA VAL A 20 -12.00 9.14 -28.63
C VAL A 20 -11.44 7.72 -28.75
N ASP A 21 -11.80 6.98 -29.80
CA ASP A 21 -11.32 5.62 -30.00
C ASP A 21 -9.82 5.59 -30.40
N HIS A 22 -9.29 6.66 -31.02
CA HIS A 22 -7.84 6.86 -31.21
C HIS A 22 -7.11 7.18 -29.90
N GLU A 23 -7.59 8.12 -29.06
CA GLU A 23 -6.94 8.44 -27.78
C GLU A 23 -6.99 7.24 -26.81
N LYS A 24 -8.04 6.40 -26.87
CA LYS A 24 -8.10 5.11 -26.15
C LYS A 24 -7.02 4.12 -26.60
N ALA A 25 -6.76 4.02 -27.90
CA ALA A 25 -5.69 3.15 -28.42
C ALA A 25 -4.32 3.60 -27.90
N VAL A 26 -4.04 4.90 -27.91
CA VAL A 26 -2.81 5.50 -27.36
C VAL A 26 -2.71 5.27 -25.84
N ALA A 27 -3.82 5.41 -25.09
CA ALA A 27 -3.86 5.15 -23.65
C ALA A 27 -3.49 3.69 -23.32
N ASN A 28 -4.02 2.73 -24.08
CA ASN A 28 -3.76 1.30 -23.88
C ASN A 28 -2.31 0.92 -24.25
N GLU A 29 -1.75 1.51 -25.31
CA GLU A 29 -0.34 1.30 -25.67
C GLU A 29 0.62 1.86 -24.61
N GLU A 30 0.33 3.04 -24.05
CA GLU A 30 1.15 3.63 -22.98
C GLU A 30 0.98 2.85 -21.65
N GLU A 31 -0.20 2.30 -21.36
CA GLU A 31 -0.43 1.42 -20.21
C GLU A 31 0.41 0.13 -20.29
N GLN A 32 0.52 -0.47 -21.48
CA GLN A 32 1.39 -1.63 -21.71
C GLN A 32 2.88 -1.27 -21.54
N LYS A 33 3.31 -0.05 -21.92
CA LYS A 33 4.68 0.42 -21.65
C LYS A 33 4.93 0.61 -20.16
N VAL A 34 4.01 1.24 -19.43
CA VAL A 34 4.09 1.41 -17.96
C VAL A 34 4.16 0.05 -17.26
N ALA A 35 3.36 -0.93 -17.68
CA ALA A 35 3.40 -2.29 -17.14
C ALA A 35 4.75 -2.98 -17.37
N ASN A 36 5.33 -2.86 -18.57
CA ASN A 36 6.65 -3.40 -18.88
C ASN A 36 7.77 -2.71 -18.07
N ILE A 37 7.72 -1.39 -17.90
CA ILE A 37 8.68 -0.63 -17.07
C ILE A 37 8.58 -1.07 -15.60
N ASN A 38 7.37 -1.25 -15.06
CA ASN A 38 7.14 -1.74 -13.71
C ASN A 38 7.76 -3.13 -13.49
N LEU A 39 7.60 -4.05 -14.44
CA LEU A 39 8.20 -5.39 -14.38
C LEU A 39 9.75 -5.32 -14.37
N VAL A 40 10.34 -4.41 -15.14
CA VAL A 40 11.80 -4.16 -15.12
C VAL A 40 12.26 -3.53 -13.80
N VAL A 41 11.49 -2.61 -13.22
CA VAL A 41 11.78 -2.01 -11.89
C VAL A 41 11.72 -3.06 -10.78
N GLN A 42 10.70 -3.93 -10.77
CA GLN A 42 10.56 -5.00 -9.78
C GLN A 42 11.73 -5.99 -9.81
N ARG A 43 12.22 -6.37 -11.00
CA ARG A 43 13.42 -7.20 -11.14
C ARG A 43 14.65 -6.50 -10.55
N LYS A 44 14.92 -5.25 -10.95
CA LYS A 44 16.03 -4.46 -10.42
C LYS A 44 15.95 -4.23 -8.91
N ALA A 45 14.74 -4.17 -8.33
CA ALA A 45 14.54 -4.09 -6.89
C ALA A 45 14.98 -5.37 -6.20
N LYS A 46 14.47 -6.52 -6.66
CA LYS A 46 14.87 -7.82 -6.15
C LYS A 46 16.38 -8.08 -6.30
N ASP A 47 16.97 -7.78 -7.46
CA ASP A 47 18.41 -7.94 -7.70
C ASP A 47 19.25 -7.09 -6.72
N CYS A 48 18.78 -5.88 -6.38
CA CYS A 48 19.45 -4.98 -5.44
C CYS A 48 19.26 -5.40 -3.97
N GLU A 49 18.14 -6.05 -3.65
CA GLU A 49 17.81 -6.57 -2.32
C GLU A 49 18.60 -7.86 -2.01
N GLU A 50 18.65 -8.80 -2.96
CA GLU A 50 19.42 -10.04 -2.82
C GLU A 50 20.93 -9.79 -2.63
N ASP A 51 21.50 -8.76 -3.25
CA ASP A 51 22.90 -8.39 -3.05
C ASP A 51 23.15 -7.58 -1.77
N LEU A 52 22.20 -6.75 -1.35
CA LEU A 52 22.30 -6.05 -0.07
C LEU A 52 22.24 -7.04 1.10
N ALA A 53 21.38 -8.06 1.02
CA ALA A 53 21.29 -9.14 1.99
C ALA A 53 22.59 -9.98 2.11
N LYS A 54 23.45 -10.00 1.08
CA LYS A 54 24.79 -10.62 1.15
C LYS A 54 25.79 -9.76 1.92
N ALA A 55 25.55 -8.45 2.03
CA ALA A 55 26.41 -7.50 2.74
C ALA A 55 26.13 -7.44 4.26
N GLU A 56 24.89 -7.68 4.68
CA GLU A 56 24.48 -7.60 6.10
C GLU A 56 25.25 -8.56 7.03
N PRO A 57 25.48 -9.85 6.69
CA PRO A 57 26.28 -10.74 7.53
C PRO A 57 27.73 -10.26 7.74
N ALA A 58 28.32 -9.56 6.76
CA ALA A 58 29.65 -8.99 6.89
C ALA A 58 29.67 -7.81 7.88
N LEU A 59 28.64 -6.96 7.88
CA LEU A 59 28.49 -5.90 8.88
C LEU A 59 28.25 -6.45 10.28
N ILE A 60 27.40 -7.47 10.42
CA ILE A 60 27.11 -8.11 11.72
C ILE A 60 28.39 -8.75 12.27
N ALA A 61 29.11 -9.54 11.47
CA ALA A 61 30.37 -10.15 11.87
C ALA A 61 31.49 -9.12 12.18
N ALA A 62 31.48 -7.95 11.53
CA ALA A 62 32.35 -6.84 11.89
C ALA A 62 31.96 -6.22 13.25
N GLN A 63 30.67 -5.99 13.50
CA GLN A 63 30.18 -5.45 14.77
C GLN A 63 30.41 -6.41 15.94
N GLU A 64 30.21 -7.71 15.74
CA GLU A 64 30.52 -8.75 16.74
C GLU A 64 32.02 -8.80 17.05
N ALA A 65 32.88 -8.77 16.03
CA ALA A 65 34.32 -8.67 16.23
C ALA A 65 34.72 -7.41 17.03
N LEU A 66 34.08 -6.27 16.75
CA LEU A 66 34.28 -5.04 17.53
C LEU A 66 33.79 -5.18 18.99
N ASN A 67 32.67 -5.85 19.23
CA ASN A 67 32.12 -6.09 20.56
C ASN A 67 33.02 -6.96 21.46
N THR A 68 33.95 -7.74 20.89
CA THR A 68 34.97 -8.48 21.68
C THR A 68 36.03 -7.57 22.34
N LEU A 69 36.17 -6.32 21.89
CA LEU A 69 37.22 -5.41 22.33
C LEU A 69 36.81 -4.61 23.56
N ASN A 70 37.28 -5.03 24.73
CA ASN A 70 37.12 -4.26 25.97
C ASN A 70 38.33 -3.37 26.29
N LYS A 71 38.11 -2.42 27.22
CA LYS A 71 39.11 -1.42 27.67
C LYS A 71 40.39 -2.05 28.24
N ASN A 72 40.32 -3.25 28.82
CA ASN A 72 41.49 -3.92 29.39
C ASN A 72 42.38 -4.47 28.27
N ASN A 73 41.81 -5.12 27.26
CA ASN A 73 42.59 -5.64 26.12
C ASN A 73 43.18 -4.52 25.25
N LEU A 74 42.54 -3.35 25.15
CA LEU A 74 43.15 -2.16 24.53
C LEU A 74 44.29 -1.57 25.38
N THR A 75 44.22 -1.67 26.71
CA THR A 75 45.30 -1.24 27.62
C THR A 75 46.48 -2.20 27.57
N GLU A 76 46.21 -3.50 27.49
CA GLU A 76 47.17 -4.59 27.25
C GLU A 76 47.89 -4.40 25.91
N LEU A 77 47.15 -4.22 24.81
CA LEU A 77 47.69 -3.93 23.48
C LEU A 77 48.57 -2.66 23.49
N LYS A 78 48.16 -1.62 24.24
CA LYS A 78 48.95 -0.39 24.43
C LYS A 78 50.22 -0.61 25.26
N SER A 79 50.31 -1.66 26.09
CA SER A 79 51.47 -1.91 26.96
C SER A 79 52.72 -2.36 26.20
N PHE A 80 52.58 -2.99 25.02
CA PHE A 80 53.72 -3.47 24.23
C PHE A 80 54.75 -2.36 23.93
N GLY A 81 56.02 -2.64 24.23
CA GLY A 81 57.16 -1.79 23.88
C GLY A 81 57.56 -1.91 22.41
N SER A 82 57.57 -3.13 21.87
CA SER A 82 57.76 -3.44 20.45
C SER A 82 57.02 -4.74 20.14
N PRO A 83 55.84 -4.69 19.49
CA PRO A 83 55.04 -5.88 19.20
C PRO A 83 55.54 -6.62 17.94
N VAL A 84 55.00 -7.82 17.72
CA VAL A 84 55.30 -8.66 16.55
C VAL A 84 54.74 -8.03 15.26
N ALA A 85 55.37 -8.33 14.12
CA ALA A 85 55.00 -7.80 12.80
C ALA A 85 53.48 -7.87 12.52
N ALA A 86 52.85 -9.04 12.67
CA ALA A 86 51.41 -9.21 12.47
C ALA A 86 50.54 -8.23 13.31
N VAL A 87 50.91 -7.93 14.56
CA VAL A 87 50.19 -6.98 15.42
C VAL A 87 50.41 -5.53 14.96
N THR A 88 51.60 -5.22 14.43
CA THR A 88 51.89 -3.92 13.81
C THR A 88 51.12 -3.75 12.51
N ASN A 89 51.04 -4.79 11.67
CA ASN A 89 50.30 -4.77 10.41
C ASN A 89 48.78 -4.61 10.64
N VAL A 90 48.19 -5.33 11.60
CA VAL A 90 46.77 -5.16 11.97
C VAL A 90 46.49 -3.75 12.48
N THR A 91 47.32 -3.21 13.38
CA THR A 91 47.10 -1.86 13.91
C THR A 91 47.32 -0.77 12.85
N ALA A 92 48.24 -0.96 11.91
CA ALA A 92 48.38 -0.11 10.72
C ALA A 92 47.17 -0.21 9.77
N ALA A 93 46.56 -1.40 9.59
CA ALA A 93 45.36 -1.56 8.78
C ALA A 93 44.13 -0.86 9.41
N VAL A 94 43.95 -0.99 10.73
CA VAL A 94 42.93 -0.24 11.48
C VAL A 94 43.16 1.27 11.36
N MET A 95 44.41 1.74 11.42
CA MET A 95 44.73 3.16 11.20
C MET A 95 44.30 3.68 9.82
N VAL A 96 44.31 2.82 8.80
CA VAL A 96 43.89 3.20 7.45
C VAL A 96 42.37 3.33 7.34
N LEU A 97 41.60 2.47 8.02
CA LEU A 97 40.12 2.50 7.95
C LEU A 97 39.48 3.60 8.81
N MET A 98 40.06 3.95 9.96
CA MET A 98 39.46 4.90 10.91
C MET A 98 39.75 6.36 10.52
N ALA A 99 39.02 6.86 9.50
CA ALA A 99 39.54 7.91 8.63
C ALA A 99 38.55 8.96 8.05
N PRO A 100 38.54 10.23 8.51
CA PRO A 100 37.77 11.30 7.87
C PRO A 100 38.46 11.79 6.60
N GLY A 101 37.69 11.93 5.53
CA GLY A 101 38.17 12.50 4.27
C GLY A 101 39.31 11.73 3.57
N GLY A 102 39.68 10.54 4.05
CA GLY A 102 40.59 9.60 3.38
C GLY A 102 42.01 10.13 3.07
N LYS A 103 42.78 10.61 4.05
CA LYS A 103 44.16 11.16 3.84
C LYS A 103 45.21 10.59 4.81
N VAL A 104 46.21 9.81 4.34
CA VAL A 104 47.15 9.04 5.20
C VAL A 104 48.02 9.91 6.14
N PRO A 105 48.41 9.42 7.33
CA PRO A 105 49.57 9.88 8.05
C PRO A 105 50.75 9.07 7.49
N LYS A 106 51.76 9.76 6.97
CA LYS A 106 52.93 9.12 6.33
C LYS A 106 53.77 8.22 7.27
N ASP A 107 53.51 8.26 8.57
CA ASP A 107 54.10 7.41 9.59
C ASP A 107 53.10 6.33 10.04
N ARG A 108 53.40 5.06 9.77
CA ARG A 108 52.62 3.87 10.17
C ARG A 108 53.33 3.04 11.26
N SER A 109 54.32 3.62 11.95
CA SER A 109 55.07 2.92 12.99
C SER A 109 54.20 2.57 14.20
N TRP A 110 54.66 1.62 15.03
CA TRP A 110 54.02 1.33 16.33
C TRP A 110 53.87 2.60 17.21
N LYS A 111 54.77 3.57 17.05
CA LYS A 111 54.73 4.86 17.76
C LYS A 111 53.56 5.73 17.29
N SER A 112 53.27 5.80 15.99
CA SER A 112 52.10 6.52 15.49
C SER A 112 50.80 5.75 15.75
N ALA A 113 50.78 4.42 15.64
CA ALA A 113 49.63 3.59 16.02
C ALA A 113 49.21 3.80 17.48
N LYS A 114 50.18 3.80 18.40
CA LYS A 114 49.98 4.03 19.84
C LYS A 114 49.53 5.47 20.17
N ALA A 115 49.66 6.41 19.23
CA ALA A 115 49.10 7.76 19.29
C ALA A 115 47.73 7.87 18.60
N MET A 116 47.50 7.15 17.49
CA MET A 116 46.20 7.05 16.79
C MET A 116 45.15 6.38 17.68
N MET A 117 45.55 5.42 18.52
CA MET A 117 44.72 4.88 19.61
C MET A 117 44.30 5.94 20.68
N ALA A 118 44.79 7.18 20.61
CA ALA A 118 44.35 8.30 21.44
C ALA A 118 43.60 9.40 20.64
N LYS A 119 43.65 9.37 19.31
CA LYS A 119 42.84 10.17 18.38
C LYS A 119 42.79 9.45 17.03
N VAL A 120 41.67 8.76 16.80
CA VAL A 120 41.19 8.38 15.47
C VAL A 120 41.24 9.63 14.58
N ASP A 121 41.87 9.53 13.39
CA ASP A 121 41.51 10.24 12.14
C ASP A 121 42.61 10.17 11.03
N SER A 122 42.39 9.35 9.98
CA SER A 122 42.63 9.56 8.50
C SER A 122 43.68 8.70 7.74
N PHE A 123 43.27 7.89 6.73
CA PHE A 123 44.01 7.46 5.51
C PHE A 123 43.08 7.00 4.35
N LEU A 124 43.46 7.21 3.07
CA LEU A 124 43.25 6.33 1.89
C LEU A 124 44.39 6.52 0.85
N ASP A 125 44.77 5.47 0.09
CA ASP A 125 45.98 5.31 -0.78
C ASP A 125 47.19 4.48 -0.24
N SER A 126 46.99 3.26 0.27
CA SER A 126 47.73 2.05 -0.16
C SER A 126 47.32 0.81 0.64
N LEU A 127 46.79 -0.23 -0.02
CA LEU A 127 46.46 -1.53 0.60
C LEU A 127 47.11 -2.69 -0.18
N PRO A 128 48.32 -3.13 0.19
CA PRO A 128 48.98 -4.31 -0.38
C PRO A 128 49.14 -5.48 0.62
N TYR A 129 48.46 -5.45 1.77
CA TYR A 129 48.72 -6.37 2.91
C TYR A 129 47.60 -7.39 3.21
N LEU A 130 46.54 -7.45 2.40
CA LEU A 130 45.40 -8.37 2.63
C LEU A 130 45.68 -9.80 2.17
N ASP A 131 46.61 -9.99 1.22
CA ASP A 131 47.04 -11.31 0.72
C ASP A 131 48.15 -11.96 1.57
N ASP A 132 48.61 -11.28 2.63
CA ASP A 132 49.77 -11.73 3.42
C ASP A 132 49.38 -12.91 4.34
N ALA A 133 50.16 -14.00 4.29
CA ALA A 133 49.75 -15.29 4.85
C ALA A 133 49.60 -15.28 6.38
N GLU A 134 50.24 -14.32 7.07
CA GLU A 134 50.12 -14.09 8.51
C GLU A 134 48.86 -13.29 8.92
N PHE A 135 48.15 -12.64 7.98
CA PHE A 135 47.01 -11.76 8.26
C PHE A 135 45.70 -12.53 8.50
N LYS A 136 45.73 -13.52 9.40
CA LYS A 136 44.57 -14.35 9.77
C LYS A 136 44.23 -14.17 11.25
N PRO A 137 42.96 -13.94 11.63
CA PRO A 137 42.58 -13.74 13.04
C PRO A 137 43.06 -14.86 13.98
N GLU A 138 43.06 -16.11 13.52
CA GLU A 138 43.54 -17.29 14.25
C GLU A 138 45.05 -17.21 14.61
N LEU A 139 45.89 -16.81 13.64
CA LEU A 139 47.33 -16.64 13.86
C LEU A 139 47.60 -15.47 14.80
N VAL A 140 46.87 -14.36 14.62
CA VAL A 140 46.99 -13.15 15.44
C VAL A 140 46.50 -13.38 16.88
N ALA A 141 45.47 -14.21 17.11
CA ALA A 141 44.96 -14.56 18.44
C ALA A 141 46.05 -15.19 19.32
N SER A 142 46.97 -15.96 18.73
CA SER A 142 48.12 -16.53 19.44
C SER A 142 49.12 -15.49 20.01
N LYS A 143 48.96 -14.20 19.67
CA LYS A 143 49.81 -13.07 20.09
C LYS A 143 49.03 -11.97 20.81
N SER A 144 47.78 -11.69 20.41
CA SER A 144 46.88 -10.81 21.15
C SER A 144 45.43 -10.98 20.68
N ASN A 145 44.52 -11.26 21.61
CA ASN A 145 43.08 -11.32 21.33
C ASN A 145 42.52 -9.98 20.83
N ALA A 146 43.06 -8.84 21.29
CA ALA A 146 42.69 -7.53 20.76
C ALA A 146 43.06 -7.38 19.29
N ALA A 147 44.26 -7.81 18.90
CA ALA A 147 44.68 -7.78 17.51
C ALA A 147 43.87 -8.77 16.66
N ALA A 148 43.41 -9.90 17.20
CA ALA A 148 42.55 -10.83 16.47
C ALA A 148 41.16 -10.24 16.16
N GLY A 149 40.51 -9.61 17.15
CA GLY A 149 39.23 -8.92 16.95
C GLY A 149 39.34 -7.78 15.92
N LEU A 150 40.39 -6.97 16.02
CA LEU A 150 40.70 -5.92 15.05
C LEU A 150 40.99 -6.47 13.64
N CYS A 151 41.69 -7.60 13.52
CA CYS A 151 41.97 -8.26 12.25
C CYS A 151 40.66 -8.75 11.58
N SER A 152 39.79 -9.41 12.34
CA SER A 152 38.48 -9.86 11.88
C SER A 152 37.59 -8.69 11.43
N TRP A 153 37.57 -7.59 12.19
CA TRP A 153 36.88 -6.36 11.83
C TRP A 153 37.38 -5.76 10.50
N VAL A 154 38.70 -5.63 10.32
CA VAL A 154 39.29 -5.14 9.04
C VAL A 154 38.83 -6.00 7.86
N ILE A 155 38.93 -7.33 7.98
CA ILE A 155 38.58 -8.26 6.89
C ILE A 155 37.09 -8.16 6.52
N ASN A 156 36.21 -8.06 7.51
CA ASN A 156 34.76 -8.02 7.26
C ASN A 156 34.30 -6.65 6.74
N ILE A 157 34.95 -5.55 7.14
CA ILE A 157 34.71 -4.21 6.57
C ILE A 157 35.17 -4.13 5.10
N VAL A 158 36.28 -4.76 4.73
CA VAL A 158 36.72 -4.82 3.33
C VAL A 158 35.73 -5.62 2.46
N LYS A 159 35.29 -6.80 2.91
CA LYS A 159 34.25 -7.59 2.22
C LYS A 159 32.93 -6.81 2.05
N TYR A 160 32.53 -6.06 3.07
CA TYR A 160 31.37 -5.17 2.96
C TYR A 160 31.58 -4.09 1.88
N TYR A 161 32.79 -3.50 1.80
CA TYR A 161 33.11 -2.51 0.78
C TYR A 161 33.10 -3.09 -0.65
N GLU A 162 33.59 -4.32 -0.83
CA GLU A 162 33.53 -5.04 -2.11
C GLU A 162 32.07 -5.22 -2.58
N VAL A 163 31.19 -5.75 -1.73
CA VAL A 163 29.75 -5.89 -2.06
C VAL A 163 29.07 -4.52 -2.22
N TYR A 164 29.45 -3.51 -1.42
CA TYR A 164 28.95 -2.14 -1.58
C TYR A 164 29.27 -1.56 -2.96
N CYS A 165 30.46 -1.83 -3.51
CA CYS A 165 30.83 -1.40 -4.87
C CYS A 165 29.98 -2.06 -5.97
N GLU A 166 29.43 -3.26 -5.76
CA GLU A 166 28.48 -3.89 -6.67
C GLU A 166 27.03 -3.38 -6.48
N VAL A 167 26.63 -3.09 -5.23
CA VAL A 167 25.28 -2.63 -4.88
C VAL A 167 25.06 -1.15 -5.18
N GLU A 168 26.06 -0.27 -5.02
CA GLU A 168 25.92 1.17 -5.28
C GLU A 168 25.48 1.53 -6.71
N PRO A 169 26.04 0.95 -7.80
CA PRO A 169 25.55 1.20 -9.16
C PRO A 169 24.15 0.61 -9.39
N LYS A 170 23.83 -0.55 -8.80
CA LYS A 170 22.48 -1.15 -8.87
C LYS A 170 21.44 -0.24 -8.20
N ARG A 171 21.76 0.30 -7.03
CA ARG A 171 20.92 1.26 -6.29
C ARG A 171 20.72 2.58 -7.06
N LYS A 172 21.76 3.08 -7.75
CA LYS A 172 21.65 4.23 -8.66
C LYS A 172 20.75 3.93 -9.86
N ALA A 173 20.92 2.77 -10.51
CA ALA A 173 20.11 2.34 -11.65
C ALA A 173 18.64 2.08 -11.28
N LEU A 174 18.38 1.59 -10.07
CA LEU A 174 17.04 1.46 -9.49
C LEU A 174 16.40 2.83 -9.22
N LYS A 175 17.15 3.78 -8.66
CA LYS A 175 16.64 5.14 -8.44
C LYS A 175 16.24 5.81 -9.76
N GLN A 176 17.05 5.65 -10.82
CA GLN A 176 16.71 6.16 -12.14
C GLN A 176 15.45 5.49 -12.69
N ALA A 177 15.39 4.15 -12.68
CA ALA A 177 14.25 3.41 -13.24
C ALA A 177 12.91 3.71 -12.52
N ASN A 178 12.94 4.02 -11.20
CA ASN A 178 11.77 4.51 -10.48
C ASN A 178 11.35 5.93 -10.91
N SER A 179 12.32 6.81 -11.21
CA SER A 179 12.03 8.14 -11.78
C SER A 179 11.41 8.03 -13.17
N ASP A 180 11.95 7.15 -14.02
CA ASP A 180 11.43 6.91 -15.38
C ASP A 180 10.00 6.35 -15.33
N LEU A 181 9.73 5.44 -14.39
CA LEU A 181 8.40 4.88 -14.12
C LEU A 181 7.40 5.95 -13.68
N ALA A 182 7.77 6.85 -12.76
CA ALA A 182 6.91 7.93 -12.30
C ALA A 182 6.53 8.87 -13.46
N SER A 183 7.50 9.27 -14.29
CA SER A 183 7.24 10.10 -15.48
C SER A 183 6.44 9.39 -16.58
N ALA A 184 6.41 8.05 -16.61
CA ALA A 184 5.54 7.28 -17.50
C ALA A 184 4.10 7.19 -16.94
N GLN A 185 3.95 7.00 -15.63
CA GLN A 185 2.64 7.03 -14.95
C GLN A 185 1.95 8.40 -15.07
N GLU A 186 2.70 9.51 -14.94
CA GLU A 186 2.18 10.87 -15.10
C GLU A 186 1.60 11.10 -16.51
N LYS A 187 2.31 10.66 -17.56
CA LYS A 187 1.83 10.70 -18.95
C LYS A 187 0.55 9.87 -19.12
N LEU A 188 0.53 8.65 -18.60
CA LEU A 188 -0.63 7.77 -18.67
C LEU A 188 -1.85 8.38 -17.99
N ALA A 189 -1.67 8.98 -16.80
CA ALA A 189 -2.73 9.69 -16.09
C ALA A 189 -3.27 10.89 -16.90
N HIS A 190 -2.39 11.69 -17.51
CA HIS A 190 -2.77 12.82 -18.35
C HIS A 190 -3.51 12.38 -19.64
N ILE A 191 -3.13 11.25 -20.23
CA ILE A 191 -3.84 10.67 -21.40
C ILE A 191 -5.22 10.13 -20.98
N LYS A 192 -5.31 9.35 -19.89
CA LYS A 192 -6.59 8.84 -19.38
C LYS A 192 -7.54 9.96 -18.95
N ALA A 193 -7.02 11.07 -18.42
CA ALA A 193 -7.83 12.25 -18.11
C ALA A 193 -8.48 12.88 -19.36
N LYS A 194 -7.77 12.93 -20.50
CA LYS A 194 -8.35 13.42 -21.77
C LYS A 194 -9.46 12.52 -22.29
N VAL A 195 -9.22 11.21 -22.34
CA VAL A 195 -10.23 10.21 -22.75
C VAL A 195 -11.51 10.37 -21.92
N ASN A 196 -11.39 10.43 -20.59
CA ASN A 196 -12.55 10.61 -19.71
C ASN A 196 -13.31 11.93 -19.97
N VAL A 197 -12.62 13.04 -20.21
CA VAL A 197 -13.27 14.32 -20.54
C VAL A 197 -14.02 14.23 -21.87
N SER A 198 -13.42 13.61 -22.88
CA SER A 198 -14.04 13.45 -24.21
C SER A 198 -15.19 12.44 -24.25
N GLU A 199 -15.27 11.49 -23.33
CA GLU A 199 -16.45 10.62 -23.18
C GLU A 199 -17.64 11.32 -22.50
N PHE A 200 -17.40 12.37 -21.72
CA PHE A 200 -18.42 13.03 -20.89
C PHE A 200 -19.21 14.14 -21.59
N GLN A 201 -19.18 14.23 -22.92
CA GLN A 201 -19.75 15.35 -23.69
C GLN A 201 -20.97 15.03 -24.60
N PRO A 202 -22.00 14.26 -24.16
CA PRO A 202 -23.30 14.26 -24.84
C PRO A 202 -24.08 15.54 -24.50
N HIS A 203 -24.31 16.41 -25.49
CA HIS A 203 -25.01 17.68 -25.28
C HIS A 203 -26.47 17.49 -24.79
N LEU A 204 -26.77 18.00 -23.58
CA LEU A 204 -28.12 18.15 -23.04
C LEU A 204 -28.31 19.58 -22.50
N PRO A 205 -29.23 20.39 -23.07
CA PRO A 205 -29.49 21.75 -22.58
C PRO A 205 -30.41 21.77 -21.35
N SER A 206 -30.38 22.89 -20.61
CA SER A 206 -31.33 23.34 -19.56
C SER A 206 -31.04 23.10 -18.06
N ALA A 207 -29.78 22.87 -17.63
CA ALA A 207 -29.46 22.64 -16.20
C ALA A 207 -28.57 23.71 -15.50
N GLU A 208 -28.04 24.71 -16.21
CA GLU A 208 -26.93 25.52 -15.70
C GLU A 208 -27.31 26.62 -14.69
N GLN A 209 -28.54 27.15 -14.75
CA GLN A 209 -28.95 28.33 -13.96
C GLN A 209 -28.97 28.11 -12.43
N CYS A 210 -29.00 26.86 -11.95
CA CYS A 210 -28.98 26.57 -10.51
C CYS A 210 -27.56 26.45 -9.94
N ARG A 211 -26.53 26.24 -10.77
CA ARG A 211 -25.18 25.87 -10.29
C ARG A 211 -24.33 27.06 -9.83
N HIS A 212 -24.63 28.27 -10.29
CA HIS A 212 -23.80 29.46 -10.04
C HIS A 212 -23.94 30.06 -8.62
N ALA A 213 -24.96 29.68 -7.84
CA ALA A 213 -25.17 30.23 -6.50
C ALA A 213 -24.24 29.64 -5.42
N CYS A 214 -23.63 28.47 -5.65
CA CYS A 214 -22.93 27.72 -4.60
C CYS A 214 -21.41 27.98 -4.53
N ASN A 215 -20.77 28.37 -5.63
CA ASN A 215 -19.31 28.36 -5.78
C ASN A 215 -18.54 29.53 -5.13
N SER A 216 -19.16 30.35 -4.27
CA SER A 216 -18.57 31.62 -3.80
C SER A 216 -17.98 31.61 -2.38
N PHE A 217 -17.95 30.47 -1.67
CA PHE A 217 -17.56 30.45 -0.24
C PHE A 217 -16.52 29.37 0.16
N THR A 218 -16.03 28.57 -0.78
CA THR A 218 -15.39 27.27 -0.47
C THR A 218 -13.91 27.15 -0.89
N LEU A 219 -13.17 28.26 -1.01
CA LEU A 219 -11.82 28.28 -1.59
C LEU A 219 -10.67 28.83 -0.71
N THR A 220 -10.85 28.94 0.62
CA THR A 220 -9.79 29.46 1.53
C THR A 220 -9.38 28.53 2.68
N LEU A 221 -10.09 27.43 2.96
CA LEU A 221 -9.67 26.45 3.99
C LEU A 221 -8.84 25.27 3.43
N ILE A 222 -9.15 24.84 2.21
CA ILE A 222 -8.75 23.52 1.67
C ILE A 222 -7.24 23.33 1.53
N THR A 223 -6.45 24.42 1.42
CA THR A 223 -5.02 24.35 1.07
C THR A 223 -4.10 23.83 2.18
N VAL A 224 -4.52 23.83 3.44
CA VAL A 224 -3.69 23.30 4.56
C VAL A 224 -4.04 21.83 4.85
N GLU A 225 -5.33 21.50 4.93
CA GLU A 225 -5.80 20.12 5.17
C GLU A 225 -5.33 19.18 4.06
N SER A 226 -5.37 19.62 2.79
CA SER A 226 -4.95 18.83 1.62
C SER A 226 -3.51 18.31 1.69
N PHE A 227 -2.61 18.96 2.43
CA PHE A 227 -1.23 18.51 2.56
C PHE A 227 -1.11 17.33 3.55
N LEU A 228 -1.71 17.48 4.73
CA LEU A 228 -1.77 16.41 5.74
C LEU A 228 -2.52 15.18 5.21
N TYR A 229 -3.67 15.39 4.54
CA TYR A 229 -4.47 14.31 3.99
C TYR A 229 -3.71 13.49 2.94
N ARG A 230 -2.91 14.13 2.07
CA ARG A 230 -2.09 13.42 1.06
C ARG A 230 -0.96 12.62 1.68
N GLN A 231 -0.37 13.10 2.78
CA GLN A 231 0.70 12.39 3.46
C GLN A 231 0.15 11.17 4.22
N LEU A 232 -1.03 11.31 4.87
CA LEU A 232 -1.76 10.21 5.50
C LEU A 232 -2.24 9.15 4.48
N LEU A 233 -2.74 9.58 3.31
CA LEU A 233 -3.18 8.67 2.25
C LEU A 233 -2.07 7.74 1.76
N ASN A 234 -0.84 8.23 1.62
CA ASN A 234 0.25 7.45 1.02
C ASN A 234 0.73 6.29 1.88
N GLU A 235 0.54 6.34 3.20
CA GLU A 235 0.83 5.23 4.10
C GLU A 235 -0.39 4.30 4.19
N ASN A 236 -1.59 4.86 4.39
CA ASN A 236 -2.84 4.09 4.45
C ASN A 236 -3.13 3.31 3.16
N LEU A 237 -2.76 3.80 1.97
CA LEU A 237 -3.01 3.13 0.68
C LEU A 237 -2.40 1.73 0.56
N LYS A 238 -1.39 1.38 1.39
CA LYS A 238 -0.84 0.00 1.44
C LYS A 238 -1.66 -0.94 2.33
N MET A 239 -2.23 -0.42 3.41
CA MET A 239 -3.10 -1.17 4.33
C MET A 239 -4.51 -1.32 3.75
N LEU A 240 -5.01 -0.27 3.08
CA LEU A 240 -6.36 -0.19 2.51
C LEU A 240 -6.74 -1.39 1.63
N CYS A 241 -5.81 -1.95 0.86
CA CYS A 241 -6.09 -3.15 0.04
C CYS A 241 -6.34 -4.41 0.89
N GLY A 242 -5.70 -4.51 2.06
CA GLY A 242 -6.00 -5.53 3.08
C GLY A 242 -7.28 -5.20 3.83
N ASP A 243 -7.43 -3.97 4.31
CA ASP A 243 -8.60 -3.52 5.09
C ASP A 243 -9.89 -3.70 4.30
N VAL A 244 -9.94 -3.23 3.04
CA VAL A 244 -11.09 -3.41 2.14
C VAL A 244 -11.36 -4.88 1.86
N LEU A 245 -10.34 -5.75 1.76
CA LEU A 245 -10.54 -7.19 1.58
C LEU A 245 -11.16 -7.84 2.83
N LEU A 246 -10.66 -7.49 4.02
CA LEU A 246 -11.17 -7.96 5.30
C LEU A 246 -12.63 -7.51 5.53
N ILE A 247 -12.90 -6.23 5.27
CA ILE A 247 -14.23 -5.62 5.41
C ILE A 247 -15.22 -6.20 4.37
N THR A 248 -14.77 -6.40 3.13
CA THR A 248 -15.59 -7.07 2.10
C THR A 248 -15.92 -8.51 2.49
N ALA A 249 -14.96 -9.24 3.08
CA ALA A 249 -15.19 -10.59 3.60
C ALA A 249 -16.17 -10.59 4.79
N PHE A 250 -16.06 -9.63 5.70
CA PHE A 250 -17.00 -9.45 6.81
C PHE A 250 -18.43 -9.25 6.30
N VAL A 251 -18.65 -8.27 5.41
CA VAL A 251 -19.99 -7.97 4.87
C VAL A 251 -20.55 -9.13 4.03
N SER A 252 -19.70 -9.82 3.26
CA SER A 252 -20.13 -10.88 2.35
C SER A 252 -20.46 -12.21 3.05
N TYR A 253 -19.79 -12.53 4.16
CA TYR A 253 -19.85 -13.87 4.76
C TYR A 253 -20.19 -13.90 6.26
N LEU A 254 -19.83 -12.88 7.05
CA LEU A 254 -19.96 -12.97 8.51
C LEU A 254 -21.36 -12.65 9.04
N GLY A 255 -22.23 -12.05 8.20
CA GLY A 255 -23.60 -11.68 8.57
C GLY A 255 -24.47 -12.83 9.09
N TYR A 256 -24.31 -14.05 8.57
CA TYR A 256 -25.06 -15.22 9.04
C TYR A 256 -24.61 -15.73 10.42
N PHE A 257 -23.34 -15.50 10.81
CA PHE A 257 -22.76 -16.11 11.99
C PHE A 257 -23.12 -15.40 13.30
N THR A 258 -23.10 -16.18 14.39
CA THR A 258 -23.30 -15.65 15.75
C THR A 258 -22.15 -14.74 16.16
N LYS A 259 -22.43 -13.77 17.04
CA LYS A 259 -21.44 -12.80 17.56
C LYS A 259 -20.13 -13.46 18.01
N HIS A 260 -20.19 -14.56 18.77
CA HIS A 260 -19.00 -15.27 19.23
C HIS A 260 -18.14 -15.78 18.07
N TYR A 261 -18.76 -16.37 17.04
CA TYR A 261 -18.02 -16.90 15.89
C TYR A 261 -17.51 -15.78 14.98
N ARG A 262 -18.26 -14.66 14.83
CA ARG A 262 -17.73 -13.43 14.19
C ARG A 262 -16.47 -12.93 14.90
N GLN A 263 -16.48 -12.86 16.23
CA GLN A 263 -15.33 -12.40 17.01
C GLN A 263 -14.12 -13.34 16.82
N GLN A 264 -14.32 -14.66 16.89
CA GLN A 264 -13.24 -15.64 16.65
C GLN A 264 -12.68 -15.58 15.22
N LEU A 265 -13.51 -15.35 14.20
CA LEU A 265 -13.04 -15.16 12.83
C LEU A 265 -12.27 -13.85 12.67
N MET A 266 -12.78 -12.74 13.24
CA MET A 266 -12.09 -11.45 13.19
C MET A 266 -10.73 -11.50 13.87
N GLU A 267 -10.65 -12.09 15.06
CA GLU A 267 -9.40 -12.30 15.82
C GLU A 267 -8.37 -13.16 15.06
N GLN A 268 -8.81 -14.09 14.21
CA GLN A 268 -7.95 -14.86 13.30
C GLN A 268 -7.52 -14.11 12.03
N MET A 269 -8.19 -13.00 11.70
CA MET A 269 -7.98 -12.24 10.45
C MET A 269 -7.29 -10.88 10.68
N THR A 270 -7.43 -10.28 11.86
CA THR A 270 -6.82 -8.99 12.24
C THR A 270 -6.94 -8.74 13.75
N GLU A 271 -5.87 -8.24 14.38
CA GLU A 271 -5.90 -7.81 15.79
C GLU A 271 -6.34 -6.34 15.97
N GLU A 272 -6.24 -5.48 14.94
CA GLU A 272 -6.35 -4.01 15.11
C GLU A 272 -7.51 -3.32 14.33
N LEU A 273 -7.98 -3.89 13.20
CA LEU A 273 -9.04 -3.29 12.37
C LEU A 273 -10.46 -3.62 12.85
N ASP A 274 -11.28 -2.58 13.08
CA ASP A 274 -12.72 -2.71 13.31
C ASP A 274 -13.53 -2.45 12.02
N PRO A 275 -14.28 -3.44 11.49
CA PRO A 275 -15.00 -3.31 10.22
C PRO A 275 -16.03 -2.17 10.14
N LEU A 276 -16.53 -1.69 11.28
CA LEU A 276 -17.53 -0.61 11.31
C LEU A 276 -16.92 0.75 10.90
N THR A 277 -15.61 0.95 11.12
CA THR A 277 -14.93 2.26 11.00
C THR A 277 -14.81 2.82 9.58
N MET A 278 -14.89 1.97 8.55
CA MET A 278 -14.94 2.41 7.14
C MET A 278 -16.35 2.32 6.53
N LEU A 279 -17.28 1.60 7.16
CA LEU A 279 -18.64 1.37 6.64
C LEU A 279 -19.68 2.31 7.24
N THR A 280 -19.40 2.89 8.41
CA THR A 280 -20.33 3.73 9.18
C THR A 280 -19.59 4.84 9.93
N ASP A 281 -20.32 5.89 10.29
CA ASP A 281 -19.89 6.91 11.24
C ASP A 281 -20.86 7.01 12.43
N ASP A 282 -20.47 7.76 13.46
CA ASP A 282 -21.29 7.97 14.67
C ASP A 282 -22.65 8.63 14.37
N ALA A 283 -22.77 9.42 13.29
CA ALA A 283 -24.02 10.08 12.92
C ALA A 283 -25.01 9.09 12.28
N VAL A 284 -24.52 8.18 11.44
CA VAL A 284 -25.29 7.06 10.88
C VAL A 284 -25.72 6.09 11.99
N MET A 285 -24.82 5.75 12.92
CA MET A 285 -25.17 4.91 14.07
C MET A 285 -26.21 5.57 14.98
N ALA A 286 -26.08 6.87 15.27
CA ALA A 286 -27.07 7.62 16.03
C ALA A 286 -28.41 7.74 15.29
N ALA A 287 -28.42 7.87 13.96
CA ALA A 287 -29.65 7.87 13.16
C ALA A 287 -30.41 6.54 13.33
N TRP A 288 -29.74 5.39 13.21
CA TRP A 288 -30.38 4.09 13.39
C TRP A 288 -30.91 3.87 14.82
N GLN A 289 -30.20 4.36 15.84
CA GLN A 289 -30.69 4.32 17.22
C GLN A 289 -31.96 5.16 17.41
N ASN A 290 -32.07 6.33 16.77
CA ASN A 290 -33.29 7.14 16.74
C ASN A 290 -34.43 6.46 15.94
N GLU A 291 -34.10 5.71 14.89
CA GLU A 291 -35.03 4.84 14.16
C GLU A 291 -35.44 3.59 14.97
N GLY A 292 -34.85 3.36 16.16
CA GLY A 292 -35.21 2.28 17.08
C GLY A 292 -34.38 1.00 16.97
N LEU A 293 -33.24 1.03 16.26
CA LEU A 293 -32.23 -0.04 16.31
C LEU A 293 -31.63 -0.12 17.74
N PRO A 294 -31.39 -1.31 18.32
CA PRO A 294 -30.66 -1.44 19.56
C PRO A 294 -29.23 -0.90 19.45
N ALA A 295 -28.75 -0.22 20.49
CA ALA A 295 -27.38 0.32 20.55
C ALA A 295 -26.28 -0.73 20.84
N ASP A 296 -26.56 -2.01 20.60
CA ASP A 296 -25.59 -3.09 20.79
C ASP A 296 -24.81 -3.36 19.48
N ARG A 297 -23.54 -3.75 19.61
CA ARG A 297 -22.64 -3.94 18.47
C ARG A 297 -23.16 -4.95 17.43
N MET A 298 -23.88 -6.01 17.82
CA MET A 298 -24.42 -6.96 16.84
C MET A 298 -25.52 -6.31 15.99
N SER A 299 -26.40 -5.50 16.61
CA SER A 299 -27.41 -4.74 15.89
C SER A 299 -26.78 -3.73 14.93
N THR A 300 -25.72 -3.02 15.35
CA THR A 300 -24.95 -2.13 14.46
C THR A 300 -24.30 -2.87 13.30
N GLU A 301 -23.62 -4.00 13.56
CA GLU A 301 -23.03 -4.84 12.51
C GLU A 301 -24.09 -5.33 11.52
N ASN A 302 -25.25 -5.78 12.01
CA ASN A 302 -26.35 -6.24 11.17
C ASN A 302 -26.94 -5.09 10.33
N ALA A 303 -27.18 -3.91 10.91
CA ALA A 303 -27.68 -2.73 10.21
C ALA A 303 -26.69 -2.21 9.14
N THR A 304 -25.39 -2.34 9.41
CA THR A 304 -24.30 -2.03 8.48
C THR A 304 -24.35 -2.97 7.29
N ILE A 305 -24.37 -4.29 7.52
CA ILE A 305 -24.48 -5.31 6.47
C ILE A 305 -25.75 -5.09 5.65
N LEU A 306 -26.91 -4.90 6.29
CA LEU A 306 -28.19 -4.61 5.63
C LEU A 306 -28.18 -3.34 4.77
N SER A 307 -27.34 -2.35 5.10
CA SER A 307 -27.18 -1.11 4.34
C SER A 307 -26.11 -1.21 3.24
N SER A 308 -25.25 -2.22 3.26
CA SER A 308 -24.15 -2.45 2.31
C SER A 308 -24.37 -3.64 1.36
N CYS A 309 -25.36 -4.50 1.61
CA CYS A 309 -25.61 -5.68 0.77
C CYS A 309 -26.14 -5.30 -0.63
N GLU A 310 -25.42 -5.70 -1.68
CA GLU A 310 -25.94 -5.62 -3.05
C GLU A 310 -27.09 -6.62 -3.29
N ARG A 311 -27.01 -7.83 -2.69
CA ARG A 311 -28.06 -8.86 -2.78
C ARG A 311 -29.22 -8.56 -1.84
N TRP A 312 -30.42 -9.04 -2.19
CA TRP A 312 -31.60 -8.97 -1.32
C TRP A 312 -31.31 -9.65 0.04
N PRO A 313 -31.37 -8.93 1.17
CA PRO A 313 -30.99 -9.49 2.45
C PRO A 313 -32.12 -10.32 3.09
N LEU A 314 -31.75 -11.43 3.73
CA LEU A 314 -32.64 -12.19 4.62
C LEU A 314 -32.36 -11.79 6.08
N MET A 315 -33.39 -11.37 6.80
CA MET A 315 -33.30 -10.95 8.20
C MET A 315 -34.01 -11.95 9.12
N VAL A 316 -33.25 -12.55 10.04
CA VAL A 316 -33.78 -13.46 11.07
C VAL A 316 -33.97 -12.67 12.37
N ASP A 317 -35.20 -12.22 12.64
CA ASP A 317 -35.53 -11.33 13.75
C ASP A 317 -36.56 -11.96 14.73
N PRO A 318 -36.11 -12.83 15.65
CA PRO A 318 -36.99 -13.49 16.62
C PRO A 318 -37.50 -12.55 17.73
N GLN A 319 -37.05 -11.29 17.78
CA GLN A 319 -37.45 -10.31 18.80
C GLN A 319 -38.30 -9.16 18.23
N LEU A 320 -38.55 -9.17 16.92
CA LEU A 320 -39.27 -8.13 16.17
C LEU A 320 -38.68 -6.71 16.35
N GLN A 321 -37.36 -6.61 16.51
CA GLN A 321 -36.64 -5.34 16.70
C GLN A 321 -36.10 -4.80 15.38
N GLY A 322 -35.48 -5.64 14.55
CA GLY A 322 -35.02 -5.27 13.20
C GLY A 322 -36.18 -4.88 12.30
N ILE A 323 -37.30 -5.60 12.35
CA ILE A 323 -38.51 -5.26 11.59
C ILE A 323 -39.12 -3.92 12.05
N LYS A 324 -39.07 -3.61 13.36
CA LYS A 324 -39.52 -2.31 13.88
C LYS A 324 -38.63 -1.19 13.34
N TRP A 325 -37.30 -1.37 13.39
CA TRP A 325 -36.34 -0.42 12.82
C TRP A 325 -36.59 -0.17 11.33
N ILE A 326 -36.70 -1.22 10.51
CA ILE A 326 -37.00 -1.11 9.07
C ILE A 326 -38.33 -0.37 8.82
N LYS A 327 -39.38 -0.67 9.60
CA LYS A 327 -40.68 0.02 9.50
C LYS A 327 -40.60 1.51 9.86
N THR A 328 -39.82 1.88 10.88
CA THR A 328 -39.57 3.28 11.24
C THR A 328 -38.71 4.01 10.18
N LYS A 329 -37.69 3.35 9.64
CA LYS A 329 -36.73 3.92 8.68
C LYS A 329 -37.34 4.29 7.33
N TYR A 330 -38.20 3.42 6.77
CA TYR A 330 -38.81 3.64 5.44
C TYR A 330 -40.24 4.17 5.51
N GLY A 331 -40.97 3.97 6.61
CA GLY A 331 -42.31 4.53 6.82
C GLY A 331 -43.29 4.25 5.67
N ASP A 332 -43.92 5.31 5.16
CA ASP A 332 -44.95 5.25 4.10
C ASP A 332 -44.42 4.77 2.73
N GLN A 333 -43.10 4.65 2.56
CA GLN A 333 -42.47 4.10 1.34
C GLN A 333 -42.56 2.57 1.26
N LEU A 334 -42.91 1.90 2.37
CA LEU A 334 -43.04 0.45 2.42
C LEU A 334 -44.33 -0.03 1.74
N ARG A 335 -44.18 -1.02 0.86
CA ARG A 335 -45.27 -1.73 0.20
C ARG A 335 -45.26 -3.21 0.52
N ILE A 336 -46.46 -3.79 0.54
CA ILE A 336 -46.71 -5.23 0.68
C ILE A 336 -46.89 -5.89 -0.71
N SER A 337 -47.30 -5.13 -1.73
CA SER A 337 -47.55 -5.62 -3.09
C SER A 337 -46.33 -5.48 -3.98
N ILE A 338 -45.68 -6.62 -4.26
CA ILE A 338 -44.43 -6.72 -5.04
C ILE A 338 -44.60 -6.15 -6.46
N GLU A 339 -45.64 -6.55 -7.19
CA GLU A 339 -45.92 -6.10 -8.57
C GLU A 339 -45.92 -4.57 -8.69
N LYS A 340 -46.65 -3.90 -7.80
CA LYS A 340 -46.81 -2.44 -7.82
C LYS A 340 -45.51 -1.73 -7.43
N ALA A 341 -44.83 -2.24 -6.42
CA ALA A 341 -43.57 -1.67 -5.97
C ALA A 341 -42.45 -1.82 -7.02
N VAL A 342 -42.36 -2.97 -7.69
CA VAL A 342 -41.42 -3.18 -8.82
C VAL A 342 -41.71 -2.26 -9.99
N ALA A 343 -42.99 -1.99 -10.28
CA ALA A 343 -43.39 -1.04 -11.33
C ALA A 343 -43.15 0.44 -10.95
N ALA A 344 -43.13 0.77 -9.66
CA ALA A 344 -43.00 2.14 -9.14
C ALA A 344 -41.59 2.49 -8.62
N GLY A 345 -40.72 1.50 -8.37
CA GLY A 345 -39.44 1.69 -7.69
C GLY A 345 -39.56 1.86 -6.16
N GLU A 346 -40.64 1.35 -5.56
CA GLU A 346 -40.89 1.47 -4.11
C GLU A 346 -40.27 0.33 -3.30
N VAL A 347 -40.06 0.54 -1.99
CA VAL A 347 -39.42 -0.44 -1.10
C VAL A 347 -40.43 -1.50 -0.67
N VAL A 348 -40.05 -2.78 -0.74
CA VAL A 348 -40.87 -3.90 -0.27
C VAL A 348 -40.25 -4.53 0.98
N LEU A 349 -41.09 -4.85 1.96
CA LEU A 349 -40.78 -5.75 3.06
C LEU A 349 -41.68 -6.99 2.95
N ILE A 350 -41.08 -8.17 2.94
CA ILE A 350 -41.79 -9.45 3.03
C ILE A 350 -41.69 -9.93 4.48
N GLU A 351 -42.83 -10.09 5.14
CA GLU A 351 -42.94 -10.54 6.53
C GLU A 351 -43.36 -12.01 6.59
N ASN A 352 -42.91 -12.74 7.61
CA ASN A 352 -43.26 -14.15 7.84
C ASN A 352 -42.94 -15.08 6.64
N LEU A 353 -41.76 -14.91 6.04
CA LEU A 353 -41.27 -15.80 4.98
C LEU A 353 -41.13 -17.24 5.51
N GLU A 354 -41.77 -18.19 4.83
CA GLU A 354 -41.69 -19.63 5.16
C GLU A 354 -40.33 -20.23 4.74
N GLU A 355 -40.04 -21.47 5.17
CA GLU A 355 -38.80 -22.18 4.81
C GLU A 355 -38.63 -22.39 3.30
N THR A 356 -39.73 -22.36 2.54
CA THR A 356 -39.76 -22.43 1.07
C THR A 356 -40.31 -21.13 0.48
N VAL A 357 -39.50 -20.48 -0.37
CA VAL A 357 -39.92 -19.32 -1.16
C VAL A 357 -40.64 -19.76 -2.42
N ASP A 358 -41.71 -19.06 -2.81
CA ASP A 358 -42.43 -19.31 -4.07
C ASP A 358 -41.48 -19.21 -5.29
N PRO A 359 -41.37 -20.25 -6.15
CA PRO A 359 -40.55 -20.23 -7.36
C PRO A 359 -40.83 -19.05 -8.32
N VAL A 360 -42.02 -18.44 -8.29
CA VAL A 360 -42.36 -17.25 -9.10
C VAL A 360 -41.54 -16.01 -8.68
N LEU A 361 -41.03 -15.97 -7.44
CA LEU A 361 -40.07 -14.96 -6.98
C LEU A 361 -38.64 -15.21 -7.48
N GLY A 362 -38.32 -16.40 -8.02
CA GLY A 362 -36.98 -16.77 -8.47
C GLY A 362 -36.32 -15.73 -9.40
N PRO A 363 -36.96 -15.32 -10.51
CA PRO A 363 -36.40 -14.30 -11.42
C PRO A 363 -36.21 -12.92 -10.78
N LEU A 364 -37.03 -12.57 -9.78
CA LEU A 364 -36.90 -11.30 -9.03
C LEU A 364 -35.70 -11.36 -8.07
N LEU A 365 -35.55 -12.48 -7.35
CA LEU A 365 -34.49 -12.68 -6.37
C LEU A 365 -33.12 -12.88 -7.04
N GLY A 366 -33.09 -13.57 -8.19
CA GLY A 366 -31.91 -13.72 -9.04
C GLY A 366 -31.58 -12.49 -9.91
N ARG A 367 -32.46 -11.47 -9.93
CA ARG A 367 -32.38 -10.28 -10.80
C ARG A 367 -32.20 -10.63 -12.29
N GLU A 368 -33.02 -11.57 -12.78
CA GLU A 368 -33.01 -12.04 -14.17
C GLU A 368 -33.66 -11.01 -15.12
N THR A 369 -32.98 -9.89 -15.37
CA THR A 369 -33.49 -8.84 -16.27
C THR A 369 -33.27 -9.20 -17.74
N ILE A 370 -34.27 -8.89 -18.57
CA ILE A 370 -34.23 -9.06 -20.02
C ILE A 370 -34.35 -7.68 -20.68
N LYS A 371 -33.38 -7.33 -21.52
CA LYS A 371 -33.37 -6.05 -22.23
C LYS A 371 -34.43 -6.02 -23.34
N LYS A 372 -35.46 -5.18 -23.16
CA LYS A 372 -36.60 -5.02 -24.05
C LYS A 372 -36.57 -3.63 -24.69
N GLY A 373 -35.67 -3.44 -25.65
CA GLY A 373 -35.43 -2.16 -26.31
C GLY A 373 -34.63 -1.20 -25.43
N ARG A 374 -35.26 -0.09 -25.00
CA ARG A 374 -34.66 0.89 -24.07
C ARG A 374 -34.90 0.57 -22.59
N TYR A 375 -35.75 -0.40 -22.27
CA TYR A 375 -36.11 -0.77 -20.91
C TYR A 375 -35.57 -2.16 -20.56
N GLU A 376 -35.35 -2.41 -19.28
CA GLU A 376 -35.17 -3.76 -18.76
C GLU A 376 -36.50 -4.27 -18.19
N ALA A 377 -36.76 -5.56 -18.36
CA ALA A 377 -37.98 -6.22 -17.93
C ALA A 377 -37.65 -7.55 -17.25
N LEU A 378 -38.17 -7.77 -16.05
CA LEU A 378 -38.08 -9.05 -15.35
C LEU A 378 -39.13 -10.02 -15.92
N LYS A 379 -38.79 -11.30 -16.02
CA LYS A 379 -39.69 -12.34 -16.54
C LYS A 379 -40.30 -13.16 -15.39
N THR A 380 -41.11 -12.51 -14.56
CA THR A 380 -41.87 -13.16 -13.48
C THR A 380 -43.25 -13.62 -13.97
N SER A 381 -43.83 -14.62 -13.32
CA SER A 381 -45.17 -15.15 -13.62
C SER A 381 -46.32 -14.37 -12.94
N PHE A 382 -46.04 -13.17 -12.43
CA PHE A 382 -47.03 -12.29 -11.78
C PHE A 382 -47.82 -11.41 -12.78
N LEU A 383 -47.58 -11.55 -14.09
CA LEU A 383 -48.13 -10.71 -15.18
C LEU A 383 -48.51 -11.56 -16.41
#